data_AF-A0A6G3XVP8-F1
#
_entry.id   AF-A0A6G3XVP8-F1
#
_cell.length_a   1.000
_cell.length_b   1.000
_cell.length_c   1.000
_cell.angle_alpha   90.00
_cell.angle_beta   90.00
_cell.angle_gamma   90.00
#
_symmetry.space_group_name_H-M   'P 1'
#
loop_
_entity.id
_entity.type
_entity.pdbx_description
1 polymer ?
#
loop_
_entity_poly.entity_id
_entity_poly.type
_entity_poly.pdbx_seq_one_letter_code
_entity_poly.pdbx_strand_id
1 'polypeptide(L)'
;VSRSYGRRGSSRRTTALDGVSCAVPAGSFTAVVGPSGSGKSTFLQVAAGLDRPTSGTVRIGGTDLGSLSEAALTRLRRDRIGFVFQSHALNLVPSLSIEENVVLPLVLGGADPGGPDVLARGRELLARV
;
A
#
# COMPACT_ATOMS: atom_id res chain seq x y z
N VAL A 1 -16.80 0.12 -6.12
CA VAL A 1 -15.84 1.22 -5.83
C VAL A 1 -15.52 1.94 -7.13
N SER A 2 -15.63 3.26 -7.15
CA SER A 2 -15.24 4.07 -8.32
C SER A 2 -14.14 5.06 -7.95
N ARG A 3 -13.29 5.39 -8.91
CA ARG A 3 -12.22 6.39 -8.79
C ARG A 3 -12.08 7.15 -10.09
N SER A 4 -12.30 8.46 -10.05
CA SER A 4 -12.03 9.37 -11.16
C SER A 4 -11.00 10.43 -10.81
N TYR A 5 -10.17 10.81 -11.77
CA TYR A 5 -9.21 11.91 -11.67
C TYR A 5 -9.61 13.04 -12.61
N GLY A 6 -9.41 14.28 -12.18
CA GLY A 6 -9.61 15.48 -12.99
C GLY A 6 -8.71 16.59 -12.47
N ARG A 7 -8.19 17.43 -13.36
CA ARG A 7 -7.37 18.58 -12.99
C ARG A 7 -8.29 19.77 -12.70
N ARG A 8 -8.00 20.55 -11.65
CA ARG A 8 -8.73 21.80 -11.34
C ARG A 8 -8.72 22.71 -12.59
N GLY A 9 -9.90 23.11 -13.05
CA GLY A 9 -10.08 23.96 -14.24
C GLY A 9 -10.16 23.22 -15.59
N SER A 10 -10.10 21.88 -15.62
CA SER A 10 -10.32 21.09 -16.84
C SER A 10 -11.67 20.38 -16.81
N SER A 11 -12.38 20.37 -17.94
CA SER A 11 -13.61 19.57 -18.13
C SER A 11 -13.32 18.08 -18.35
N ARG A 12 -12.06 17.70 -18.58
CA ARG A 12 -11.69 16.30 -18.86
C ARG A 12 -11.50 15.54 -17.55
N ARG A 13 -12.37 14.55 -17.33
CA ARG A 13 -12.31 13.62 -16.19
C ARG A 13 -11.99 12.22 -16.71
N THR A 14 -11.00 11.56 -16.10
CA THR A 14 -10.63 10.18 -16.40
C THR A 14 -11.16 9.27 -15.31
N THR A 15 -12.08 8.37 -15.64
CA THR A 15 -12.53 7.32 -14.74
C THR A 15 -11.53 6.17 -14.78
N ALA A 16 -10.81 5.96 -13.67
CA ALA A 16 -9.82 4.90 -13.54
C ALA A 16 -10.43 3.61 -12.97
N LEU A 17 -11.44 3.72 -12.11
CA LEU A 17 -12.26 2.61 -11.64
C LEU A 17 -13.73 2.98 -11.78
N ASP A 18 -14.53 2.08 -12.34
CA ASP A 18 -15.96 2.28 -12.55
C ASP A 18 -16.75 1.13 -11.93
N GLY A 19 -17.34 1.35 -10.75
CA GLY A 19 -18.23 0.37 -10.11
C GLY A 19 -17.57 -0.94 -9.67
N VAL A 20 -16.24 -1.02 -9.60
CA VAL A 20 -15.49 -2.26 -9.34
C VAL A 20 -15.84 -2.86 -7.98
N SER A 21 -16.25 -4.12 -7.95
CA SER A 21 -16.57 -4.87 -6.74
C SER A 21 -15.78 -6.17 -6.71
N CYS A 22 -15.07 -6.42 -5.62
CA CYS A 22 -14.19 -7.58 -5.44
C CYS A 22 -14.03 -7.90 -3.96
N ALA A 23 -13.81 -9.18 -3.64
CA ALA A 23 -13.41 -9.65 -2.33
C ALA A 23 -12.16 -10.54 -2.48
N VAL A 24 -11.13 -10.29 -1.67
CA VAL A 24 -9.89 -11.08 -1.65
C VAL A 24 -9.85 -11.85 -0.32
N PRO A 25 -9.90 -13.20 -0.34
CA PRO A 25 -9.84 -14.00 0.87
C PRO A 25 -8.50 -13.86 1.61
N ALA A 26 -8.53 -13.98 2.94
CA ALA A 26 -7.31 -14.04 3.74
C ALA A 26 -6.47 -15.27 3.36
N GLY A 27 -5.14 -15.12 3.35
CA GLY A 27 -4.22 -16.21 2.99
C GLY A 27 -4.21 -16.60 1.51
N SER A 28 -4.85 -15.82 0.64
CA SER A 28 -4.85 -16.06 -0.81
C SER A 28 -3.78 -15.26 -1.54
N PHE A 29 -3.38 -15.76 -2.70
CA PHE A 29 -2.58 -15.03 -3.68
C PHE A 29 -3.47 -14.66 -4.87
N THR A 30 -3.69 -13.36 -5.09
CA THR A 30 -4.58 -12.86 -6.15
C THR A 30 -3.83 -11.97 -7.11
N ALA A 31 -3.91 -12.28 -8.39
CA ALA A 31 -3.33 -11.47 -9.46
C ALA A 31 -4.42 -10.63 -10.15
N VAL A 32 -4.09 -9.36 -10.42
CA VAL A 32 -4.93 -8.46 -11.22
C VAL A 32 -4.21 -8.20 -12.54
N VAL A 33 -4.80 -8.67 -13.64
CA VAL A 33 -4.18 -8.65 -14.98
C VAL A 33 -5.07 -7.87 -15.95
N GLY A 34 -4.45 -7.19 -16.91
CA GLY A 34 -5.16 -6.40 -17.92
C GLY A 34 -4.25 -5.41 -18.65
N PRO A 35 -4.71 -4.80 -19.76
CA PRO A 35 -3.92 -3.89 -20.59
C PRO A 35 -3.34 -2.69 -19.81
N SER A 36 -2.27 -2.06 -20.32
CA SER A 36 -1.77 -0.82 -19.75
C SER A 36 -2.88 0.24 -19.71
N GLY A 37 -2.97 1.01 -18.62
CA GLY A 37 -4.01 2.02 -18.43
C GLY A 37 -5.39 1.51 -17.97
N SER A 38 -5.60 0.20 -17.82
CA SER A 38 -6.90 -0.36 -17.40
C SER A 38 -7.29 -0.13 -15.93
N GLY A 39 -6.54 0.69 -15.18
CA GLY A 39 -6.84 1.02 -13.78
C GLY A 39 -6.26 0.08 -12.72
N LYS A 40 -5.42 -0.92 -13.08
CA LYS A 40 -4.84 -1.89 -12.12
C LYS A 40 -4.06 -1.23 -10.98
N SER A 41 -3.17 -0.30 -11.31
CA SER A 41 -2.36 0.40 -10.30
C SER A 41 -3.26 1.24 -9.39
N THR A 42 -4.29 1.90 -9.95
CA THR A 42 -5.30 2.61 -9.18
C THR A 42 -6.09 1.66 -8.28
N PHE A 43 -6.48 0.49 -8.78
CA PHE A 43 -7.15 -0.54 -7.98
C PHE A 43 -6.30 -0.94 -6.77
N LEU A 44 -5.02 -1.26 -6.98
CA LEU A 44 -4.11 -1.64 -5.90
C LEU A 44 -3.87 -0.50 -4.91
N GLN A 45 -3.71 0.74 -5.38
CA GLN A 45 -3.55 1.91 -4.51
C GLN A 45 -4.79 2.17 -3.66
N VAL A 46 -5.98 2.09 -4.24
CA VAL A 46 -7.25 2.26 -3.52
C VAL A 46 -7.48 1.12 -2.53
N ALA A 47 -7.21 -0.13 -2.94
CA ALA A 47 -7.32 -1.30 -2.07
C ALA A 47 -6.35 -1.24 -0.88
N ALA A 48 -5.14 -0.71 -1.09
CA ALA A 48 -4.11 -0.51 -0.06
C ALA A 48 -4.33 0.77 0.79
N GLY A 49 -5.37 1.56 0.52
CA GLY A 49 -5.61 2.82 1.23
C GLY A 49 -4.54 3.89 0.98
N LEU A 50 -3.81 3.81 -0.14
CA LEU A 50 -2.88 4.85 -0.61
C LEU A 50 -3.59 5.97 -1.38
N ASP A 51 -4.75 5.66 -1.96
CA ASP A 51 -5.64 6.64 -2.58
C ASP A 51 -7.07 6.42 -2.08
N ARG A 52 -7.88 7.48 -2.08
CA ARG A 52 -9.27 7.42 -1.65
C ARG A 52 -10.19 7.22 -2.86
N PRO A 53 -11.17 6.31 -2.77
CA PRO A 53 -12.17 6.18 -3.83
C PRO A 53 -13.01 7.45 -3.92
N THR A 54 -13.52 7.76 -5.11
CA THR A 54 -14.51 8.84 -5.28
C THR A 54 -15.89 8.39 -4.81
N SER A 55 -16.18 7.09 -4.86
CA SER A 55 -17.40 6.50 -4.30
C SER A 55 -17.25 5.00 -4.00
N GLY A 56 -18.12 4.49 -3.13
CA GLY A 56 -18.08 3.13 -2.60
C GLY A 56 -17.13 3.00 -1.41
N THR A 57 -16.94 1.76 -0.96
CA THR A 57 -16.27 1.46 0.30
C THR A 57 -15.12 0.48 0.08
N VAL A 58 -14.02 0.69 0.80
CA VAL A 58 -12.87 -0.23 0.86
C VAL A 58 -12.70 -0.70 2.29
N ARG A 59 -12.55 -2.01 2.48
CA ARG A 59 -12.35 -2.61 3.80
C ARG A 59 -11.12 -3.50 3.83
N ILE A 60 -10.39 -3.49 4.95
CA ILE A 60 -9.28 -4.41 5.21
C ILE A 60 -9.60 -5.17 6.50
N GLY A 61 -9.90 -6.46 6.35
CA GLY A 61 -10.57 -7.22 7.41
C GLY A 61 -11.93 -6.60 7.74
N GLY A 62 -12.20 -6.37 9.03
CA GLY A 62 -13.43 -5.68 9.48
C GLY A 62 -13.39 -4.15 9.41
N THR A 63 -12.27 -3.55 8.99
CA THR A 63 -12.07 -2.09 9.10
C THR A 63 -12.43 -1.36 7.81
N ASP A 64 -13.38 -0.43 7.87
CA ASP A 64 -13.72 0.49 6.78
C ASP A 64 -12.72 1.66 6.70
N LEU A 65 -11.97 1.74 5.60
CA LEU A 65 -10.94 2.76 5.41
C LEU A 65 -11.50 4.17 5.30
N GLY A 66 -12.73 4.34 4.81
CA GLY A 66 -13.35 5.66 4.64
C GLY A 66 -13.72 6.34 5.97
N SER A 67 -13.85 5.55 7.04
CA SER A 67 -14.16 6.04 8.39
C SER A 67 -12.93 6.52 9.18
N LEU A 68 -11.73 6.23 8.67
CA LEU A 68 -10.48 6.48 9.39
C LEU A 68 -9.96 7.91 9.13
N SER A 69 -9.40 8.51 10.17
CA SER A 69 -8.58 9.72 10.03
C SER A 69 -7.27 9.41 9.30
N GLU A 70 -6.60 10.43 8.76
CA GLU A 70 -5.29 10.24 8.09
C GLU A 70 -4.23 9.62 9.00
N ALA A 71 -4.24 9.96 10.30
CA ALA A 71 -3.35 9.35 11.28
C ALA A 71 -3.68 7.86 11.49
N ALA A 72 -4.96 7.50 11.50
CA ALA A 72 -5.39 6.10 11.63
C ALA A 72 -5.10 5.29 10.36
N LEU A 73 -5.29 5.87 9.18
CA LEU A 73 -4.87 5.26 7.90
C LEU A 73 -3.36 5.04 7.86
N THR A 74 -2.58 5.99 8.36
CA THR A 74 -1.12 5.87 8.40
C THR A 74 -0.66 4.73 9.29
N ARG A 75 -1.26 4.56 10.48
CA ARG A 75 -1.01 3.39 11.35
C ARG A 75 -1.44 2.09 10.68
N LEU A 76 -2.64 2.05 10.09
CA LEU A 76 -3.12 0.86 9.39
C LEU A 76 -2.17 0.45 8.25
N ARG A 77 -1.70 1.40 7.44
CA ARG A 77 -0.74 1.14 6.36
C ARG A 77 0.57 0.58 6.91
N ARG A 78 1.12 1.20 7.96
CA ARG A 78 2.35 0.74 8.62
C ARG A 78 2.23 -0.69 9.17
N ASP A 79 1.11 -0.99 9.84
CA ASP A 79 1.01 -2.19 10.66
C ASP A 79 0.44 -3.40 9.88
N ARG A 80 -0.35 -3.14 8.82
CA ARG A 80 -1.18 -4.17 8.17
C ARG A 80 -0.99 -4.27 6.66
N ILE A 81 -0.27 -3.35 6.03
CA ILE A 81 -0.15 -3.30 4.57
C ILE A 81 1.31 -3.19 4.14
N GLY A 82 1.84 -4.25 3.54
CA GLY A 82 3.07 -4.17 2.75
C GLY A 82 2.75 -3.70 1.33
N PHE A 83 3.51 -2.73 0.81
CA PHE A 83 3.37 -2.28 -0.57
C PHE A 83 4.74 -2.19 -1.23
N VAL A 84 4.88 -2.82 -2.39
CA VAL A 84 6.09 -2.76 -3.22
C VAL A 84 5.71 -2.09 -4.53
N PHE A 85 6.39 -0.99 -4.85
CA PHE A 85 6.15 -0.22 -6.06
C PHE A 85 6.85 -0.87 -7.26
N GLN A 86 6.26 -0.68 -8.45
CA GLN A 86 6.88 -1.11 -9.71
C GLN A 86 8.19 -0.34 -9.99
N SER A 87 8.29 0.92 -9.53
CA SER A 87 9.53 1.69 -9.63
C SER A 87 10.46 1.32 -8.49
N HIS A 88 11.59 0.72 -8.81
CA HIS A 88 12.63 0.33 -7.85
C HIS A 88 13.14 1.52 -7.02
N ALA A 89 13.18 2.72 -7.60
CA ALA A 89 13.63 3.94 -6.93
C ALA A 89 12.73 4.39 -5.77
N LEU A 90 11.51 3.84 -5.65
CA LEU A 90 10.58 4.16 -4.57
C LEU A 90 10.61 3.13 -3.43
N ASN A 91 11.28 1.99 -3.62
CA ASN A 91 11.25 0.90 -2.64
C ASN A 91 12.40 0.96 -1.64
N LEU A 92 13.52 1.59 -2.01
CA LEU A 92 14.74 1.62 -1.21
C LEU A 92 15.21 3.06 -1.01
N VAL A 93 15.70 3.33 0.19
CA VAL A 93 16.40 4.56 0.53
C VAL A 93 17.88 4.37 0.20
N PRO A 94 18.45 5.10 -0.79
CA PRO A 94 19.80 4.83 -1.29
C PRO A 94 20.92 5.01 -0.26
N SER A 95 20.68 5.83 0.77
CA SER A 95 21.64 6.07 1.85
C SER A 95 21.66 4.97 2.91
N LEU A 96 20.77 3.98 2.81
CA LEU A 96 20.65 2.88 3.76
C LEU A 96 21.16 1.59 3.11
N SER A 97 21.81 0.75 3.91
CA SER A 97 22.12 -0.63 3.56
C SER A 97 20.85 -1.46 3.32
N ILE A 98 21.02 -2.65 2.76
CA ILE A 98 19.90 -3.57 2.53
C ILE A 98 19.24 -3.96 3.86
N GLU A 99 20.03 -4.26 4.89
CA GLU A 99 19.52 -4.61 6.22
C GLU A 99 18.71 -3.45 6.82
N GLU A 100 19.24 -2.23 6.76
CA GLU A 100 18.55 -1.02 7.22
C GLU A 100 17.25 -0.76 6.46
N ASN A 101 17.23 -0.95 5.13
CA ASN A 101 16.00 -0.83 4.34
C ASN A 101 14.94 -1.86 4.76
N VAL A 102 15.34 -3.11 5.02
CA VAL A 102 14.41 -4.19 5.41
C VAL A 102 13.79 -3.93 6.78
N VAL A 103 14.56 -3.39 7.73
CA VAL A 103 14.07 -3.12 9.09
C VAL A 103 13.43 -1.74 9.25
N LEU A 104 13.57 -0.85 8.26
CA LEU A 104 13.05 0.51 8.30
C LEU A 104 11.57 0.60 8.71
N PRO A 105 10.64 -0.27 8.23
CA PRO A 105 9.26 -0.24 8.69
C PRO A 105 9.09 -0.48 10.19
N LEU A 106 9.93 -1.33 10.80
CA LEU A 106 9.92 -1.61 12.25
C LEU A 106 10.40 -0.37 13.02
N VAL A 107 11.47 0.26 12.54
CA VAL A 107 12.01 1.50 13.11
C VAL A 107 10.99 2.63 13.05
N LEU A 108 10.31 2.81 11.91
CA LEU A 108 9.21 3.77 11.76
C LEU A 108 7.99 3.45 12.65
N GLY A 109 7.89 2.19 13.08
CA GLY A 109 6.95 1.72 14.10
C GLY A 109 7.35 2.02 15.55
N GLY A 110 8.55 2.57 15.77
CA GLY A 110 9.08 2.91 17.09
C GLY A 110 10.04 1.87 17.67
N ALA A 111 10.46 0.87 16.89
CA ALA A 111 11.48 -0.07 17.33
C ALA A 111 12.87 0.59 17.35
N ASP A 112 13.72 0.17 18.30
CA ASP A 112 15.11 0.64 18.39
C ASP A 112 15.93 0.11 17.20
N PRO A 113 16.49 0.99 16.34
CA PRO A 113 17.32 0.56 15.20
C PRO A 113 18.52 -0.30 15.60
N GLY A 114 19.09 -0.06 16.79
CA GLY A 114 20.22 -0.82 17.33
C GLY A 114 19.80 -2.01 18.19
N GLY A 115 18.49 -2.21 18.38
CA GLY A 115 17.96 -3.24 19.25
C GLY A 115 18.26 -4.65 18.70
N PRO A 116 18.64 -5.61 19.55
CA PRO A 116 18.99 -6.97 19.11
C PRO A 116 17.84 -7.65 18.36
N ASP A 117 16.58 -7.38 18.74
CA ASP A 117 15.39 -7.95 18.10
C ASP A 117 15.19 -7.46 16.66
N VAL A 118 15.46 -6.17 16.40
CA VAL A 118 15.32 -5.56 15.07
C VAL A 118 16.37 -6.11 14.13
N LEU A 119 17.62 -6.17 14.59
CA LEU A 119 18.73 -6.74 13.82
C LEU A 119 18.52 -8.23 13.55
N ALA A 120 18.09 -9.00 14.56
CA ALA A 120 17.75 -10.42 14.38
C ALA A 120 16.65 -10.60 13.34
N ARG A 121 15.60 -9.77 13.39
CA ARG A 121 14.50 -9.81 12.42
C ARG A 121 14.95 -9.46 11.01
N GLY A 122 15.80 -8.45 10.85
CA GLY A 122 16.38 -8.06 9.56
C GLY A 122 17.13 -9.22 8.90
N ARG A 123 18.02 -9.87 9.66
CA ARG A 123 18.78 -11.04 9.21
C ARG A 123 17.90 -12.23 8.87
N GLU A 124 16.89 -12.50 9.69
CA GLU A 124 15.93 -13.59 9.45
C GLU A 124 15.17 -13.38 8.14
N LEU A 125 14.72 -12.16 7.85
CA LEU A 125 14.01 -11.85 6.60
C LEU A 125 14.93 -11.99 5.39
N LEU A 126 16.17 -11.52 5.49
CA LEU A 126 17.15 -11.60 4.41
C LEU A 126 17.63 -13.03 4.13
N ALA A 127 17.68 -13.90 5.14
CA ALA A 127 18.05 -15.31 4.96
C ALA A 127 17.02 -16.13 4.16
N ARG A 128 15.82 -15.58 3.90
CA ARG A 128 14.75 -16.25 3.13
C ARG A 128 14.75 -15.90 1.64
N VAL A 129 15.70 -15.07 1.20
CA VAL A 129 15.87 -14.62 -0.20
C VAL A 129 17.09 -15.29 -0.80
#